data_AF-A0A3M2CBI1-F1
#
_entry.id   AF-A0A3M2CBI1-F1
#
_cell.length_a   1.000
_cell.length_b   1.000
_cell.length_c   1.000
_cell.angle_alpha   90.00
_cell.angle_beta   90.00
_cell.angle_gamma   90.00
#
_symmetry.space_group_name_H-M   'P 1'
#
loop_
_entity.id
_entity.type
_entity.pdbx_description
1 polymer ?
#
loop_
_entity_poly.entity_id
_entity_poly.type
_entity_poly.pdbx_seq_one_letter_code
_entity_poly.pdbx_strand_id
1 'polypeptide(L)'
;MTPDQLRKLAESYGERWERLYTPSATGDESDDKEHGYRRIRFKSGFRGEVTGKPESRWRGSDKTPGFIVQLDAMALEPNLRVDTRAVYFVSEDFKEESWTVNMALRQGEVTTESSVTGARSGNSMTVQLKQPGLPLQDTKPLIQGDAYVSQVLAQVMIPLLVKNRQTGDFAFYAYNPGTNTITLRQDTVEQPPATPELWVVRSRPDANTPAARHLYNGRGEPLRTELHNGRIWEPITLDRLVNLWKRKGLPLK
;
A
#
# COMPACT_ATOMS: atom_id res chain seq x y z
N MET A 1 15.29 11.64 -4.42
CA MET A 1 14.89 10.32 -4.96
C MET A 1 15.01 10.37 -6.47
N THR A 2 15.77 9.46 -7.07
CA THR A 2 15.98 9.42 -8.54
C THR A 2 15.30 8.20 -9.15
N PRO A 3 15.02 8.21 -10.47
CA PRO A 3 14.48 7.03 -11.17
C PRO A 3 15.39 5.81 -11.03
N ASP A 4 16.71 5.99 -11.03
CA ASP A 4 17.68 4.90 -10.84
C ASP A 4 17.57 4.24 -9.45
N GLN A 5 17.33 5.04 -8.41
CA GLN A 5 17.12 4.51 -7.05
C GLN A 5 15.84 3.65 -7.00
N LEU A 6 14.77 4.08 -7.67
CA LEU A 6 13.53 3.31 -7.74
C LEU A 6 13.69 2.04 -8.57
N ARG A 7 14.41 2.10 -9.69
CA ARG A 7 14.70 0.92 -10.53
C ARG A 7 15.46 -0.14 -9.74
N LYS A 8 16.53 0.25 -9.05
CA LYS A 8 17.27 -0.65 -8.15
C LYS A 8 16.41 -1.19 -7.02
N LEU A 9 15.53 -0.37 -6.45
CA LEU A 9 14.59 -0.86 -5.44
C LEU A 9 13.65 -1.89 -6.05
N ALA A 10 12.99 -1.59 -7.17
CA ALA A 10 12.06 -2.45 -7.89
C ALA A 10 12.68 -3.81 -8.24
N GLU A 11 13.92 -3.83 -8.74
CA GLU A 11 14.67 -5.07 -9.02
C GLU A 11 14.91 -5.92 -7.77
N SER A 12 15.13 -5.28 -6.62
CA SER A 12 15.39 -5.97 -5.34
C SER A 12 14.16 -6.23 -4.47
N TYR A 13 13.01 -5.63 -4.79
CA TYR A 13 11.84 -5.64 -3.91
C TYR A 13 11.15 -7.00 -3.88
N GLY A 14 11.08 -7.65 -5.04
CA GLY A 14 10.42 -8.95 -5.20
C GLY A 14 8.93 -8.92 -4.89
N GLU A 15 8.46 -10.03 -4.32
CA GLU A 15 7.09 -10.18 -3.81
C GLU A 15 7.14 -10.33 -2.29
N ARG A 16 6.28 -9.60 -1.59
CA ARG A 16 6.20 -9.65 -0.13
C ARG A 16 4.78 -9.99 0.32
N TRP A 17 4.67 -10.97 1.20
CA TRP A 17 3.42 -11.33 1.87
C TRP A 17 3.48 -10.91 3.33
N GLU A 18 2.36 -10.41 3.84
CA GLU A 18 2.19 -10.03 5.24
C GLU A 18 0.85 -10.52 5.76
N ARG A 19 0.82 -11.01 7.00
CA ARG A 19 -0.41 -11.31 7.76
C ARG A 19 -0.81 -10.11 8.60
N LEU A 20 -2.11 -9.90 8.78
CA LEU A 20 -2.68 -8.94 9.73
C LEU A 20 -3.33 -9.71 10.87
N TYR A 21 -2.89 -9.46 12.10
CA TYR A 21 -3.40 -10.19 13.26
C TYR A 21 -3.42 -9.35 14.55
N THR A 22 -4.15 -9.81 15.56
CA THR A 22 -3.99 -9.36 16.95
C THR A 22 -3.32 -10.48 17.75
N PRO A 23 -2.24 -10.20 18.50
CA PRO A 23 -1.55 -11.23 19.27
C PRO A 23 -2.43 -11.82 20.35
N SER A 24 -2.29 -13.12 20.58
CA SER A 24 -2.86 -13.80 21.74
C SER A 24 -2.07 -13.49 23.03
N ALA A 25 -2.66 -13.80 24.18
CA ALA A 25 -1.97 -13.70 25.46
C ALA A 25 -0.94 -14.82 25.67
N THR A 26 -1.07 -15.94 24.96
CA THR A 26 -0.17 -17.10 25.05
C THR A 26 1.12 -16.87 24.26
N GLY A 27 1.09 -16.00 23.26
CA GLY A 27 2.18 -15.79 22.32
C GLY A 27 2.30 -16.87 21.24
N ASP A 28 1.39 -17.86 21.24
CA ASP A 28 1.32 -18.85 20.17
C ASP A 28 0.60 -18.26 18.95
N GLU A 29 1.21 -18.42 17.78
CA GLU A 29 0.66 -18.02 16.50
C GLU A 29 -0.69 -18.71 16.23
N SER A 30 -0.91 -19.93 16.73
CA SER A 30 -2.19 -20.64 16.59
C SER A 30 -3.34 -19.93 17.28
N ASP A 31 -3.05 -19.17 18.33
CA ASP A 31 -4.05 -18.54 19.19
C ASP A 31 -4.29 -17.08 18.78
N ASP A 32 -3.44 -16.52 17.92
CA ASP A 32 -3.61 -15.18 17.39
C ASP A 32 -4.94 -15.03 16.63
N LYS A 33 -5.55 -13.85 16.73
CA LYS A 33 -6.73 -13.53 15.92
C LYS A 33 -6.28 -12.98 14.57
N GLU A 34 -6.46 -13.76 13.51
CA GLU A 34 -6.20 -13.30 12.14
C GLU A 34 -7.30 -12.33 11.68
N HIS A 35 -6.90 -11.25 11.02
CA HIS A 35 -7.79 -10.28 10.39
C HIS A 35 -7.54 -10.14 8.90
N GLY A 36 -6.55 -10.82 8.33
CA GLY A 36 -6.29 -10.71 6.89
C GLY A 36 -4.86 -10.96 6.47
N TYR A 37 -4.58 -10.68 5.21
CA TYR A 37 -3.25 -10.69 4.63
C TYR A 37 -3.16 -9.70 3.49
N ARG A 38 -1.92 -9.38 3.08
CA ARG A 38 -1.66 -8.67 1.84
C ARG A 38 -0.42 -9.19 1.15
N ARG A 39 -0.44 -9.09 -0.17
CA ARG A 39 0.69 -9.23 -1.07
C ARG A 39 1.04 -7.88 -1.65
N ILE A 40 2.31 -7.52 -1.62
CA ILE A 40 2.83 -6.28 -2.22
C ILE A 40 3.92 -6.65 -3.23
N ARG A 41 3.85 -6.04 -4.41
CA ARG A 41 4.85 -6.15 -5.47
C ARG A 41 5.24 -4.76 -5.93
N PHE A 42 6.52 -4.54 -6.15
CA PHE A 42 7.05 -3.32 -6.74
C PHE A 42 7.99 -3.68 -7.88
N LYS A 43 7.73 -3.13 -9.06
CA LYS A 43 8.50 -3.45 -10.28
C LYS A 43 8.53 -2.26 -11.23
N SER A 44 9.48 -2.27 -12.16
CA SER A 44 9.38 -1.47 -13.38
C SER A 44 8.28 -2.06 -14.28
N GLY A 45 7.57 -1.21 -15.01
CA GLY A 45 6.45 -1.63 -15.85
C GLY A 45 5.93 -0.51 -16.73
N PHE A 46 4.72 -0.70 -17.24
CA PHE A 46 4.07 0.25 -18.14
C PHE A 46 2.72 0.71 -17.61
N ARG A 47 2.32 1.93 -17.97
CA ARG A 47 1.03 2.52 -17.54
C ARG A 47 -0.18 1.63 -17.82
N GLY A 48 -0.16 0.93 -18.97
CA GLY A 48 -1.25 0.05 -19.41
C GLY A 48 -1.62 -1.03 -18.39
N GLU A 49 -0.69 -1.43 -17.52
CA GLU A 49 -0.91 -2.44 -16.48
C GLU A 49 -1.97 -2.04 -15.45
N VAL A 50 -2.18 -0.73 -15.23
CA VAL A 50 -3.22 -0.20 -14.30
C VAL A 50 -4.63 -0.53 -14.77
N THR A 51 -4.83 -0.63 -16.08
CA THR A 51 -6.17 -0.85 -16.69
C THR A 51 -6.59 -2.32 -16.72
N GLY A 52 -5.67 -3.24 -16.43
CA GLY A 52 -5.93 -4.69 -16.47
C GLY A 52 -6.14 -5.26 -17.88
N LYS A 53 -6.06 -4.46 -18.95
CA LYS A 53 -6.18 -4.95 -20.33
C LYS A 53 -4.89 -5.65 -20.79
N PRO A 54 -4.99 -6.69 -21.63
CA PRO A 54 -3.80 -7.39 -22.14
C PRO A 54 -2.92 -6.45 -22.97
N GLU A 55 -1.61 -6.71 -22.96
CA GLU A 55 -0.60 -5.87 -23.64
C GLU A 55 -0.88 -5.66 -25.13
N SER A 56 -1.43 -6.68 -25.80
CA SER A 56 -1.84 -6.59 -27.21
C SER A 56 -2.89 -5.51 -27.50
N ARG A 57 -3.57 -5.00 -26.47
CA ARG A 57 -4.57 -3.91 -26.57
C ARG A 57 -4.03 -2.56 -26.08
N TRP A 58 -2.76 -2.47 -25.70
CA TRP A 58 -2.15 -1.20 -25.27
C TRP A 58 -1.94 -0.25 -26.45
N ARG A 59 -2.28 1.02 -26.25
CA ARG A 59 -2.19 2.10 -27.26
C ARG A 59 -1.59 3.34 -26.62
N GLY A 60 -0.83 4.11 -27.41
CA GLY A 60 -0.33 5.43 -27.01
C GLY A 60 0.29 5.45 -25.62
N SER A 61 -0.31 6.23 -24.72
CA SER A 61 0.16 6.44 -23.34
C SER A 61 0.20 5.17 -22.46
N ASP A 62 -0.45 4.07 -22.85
CA ASP A 62 -0.34 2.79 -22.14
C ASP A 62 1.09 2.25 -22.13
N LYS A 63 1.89 2.58 -23.16
CA LYS A 63 3.27 2.12 -23.31
C LYS A 63 4.28 3.05 -22.63
N THR A 64 3.81 3.99 -21.81
CA THR A 64 4.69 4.88 -21.04
C THR A 64 5.40 4.05 -19.96
N PRO A 65 6.75 4.02 -19.95
CA PRO A 65 7.50 3.30 -18.94
C PRO A 65 7.41 4.01 -17.58
N GLY A 66 7.56 3.24 -16.51
CA GLY A 66 7.55 3.78 -15.16
C GLY A 66 7.63 2.68 -14.11
N PHE A 67 7.10 2.97 -12.94
CA PHE A 67 7.12 2.08 -11.79
C PHE A 67 5.71 1.69 -11.38
N ILE A 68 5.53 0.42 -11.02
CA ILE A 68 4.25 -0.17 -10.62
C ILE A 68 4.35 -0.68 -9.19
N VAL A 69 3.40 -0.28 -8.34
CA VAL A 69 3.10 -0.97 -7.08
C VAL A 69 1.77 -1.70 -7.26
N GLN A 70 1.77 -3.01 -7.01
CA GLN A 70 0.54 -3.79 -6.91
C GLN A 70 0.36 -4.29 -5.47
N LEU A 71 -0.83 -4.07 -4.93
CA LEU A 71 -1.27 -4.57 -3.64
C LEU A 71 -2.51 -5.44 -3.84
N ASP A 72 -2.43 -6.70 -3.44
CA ASP A 72 -3.57 -7.60 -3.35
C ASP A 72 -3.78 -7.89 -1.86
N ALA A 73 -4.95 -7.58 -1.30
CA ALA A 73 -5.22 -7.76 0.12
C ALA A 73 -6.57 -8.40 0.36
N MET A 74 -6.68 -9.08 1.49
CA MET A 74 -7.94 -9.57 2.00
C MET A 74 -8.00 -9.25 3.50
N ALA A 75 -9.12 -8.70 3.94
CA ALA A 75 -9.40 -8.43 5.35
C ALA A 75 -10.70 -9.11 5.80
N LEU A 76 -10.71 -9.55 7.05
CA LEU A 76 -11.82 -10.14 7.77
C LEU A 76 -12.23 -9.22 8.91
N GLU A 77 -13.49 -8.83 8.91
CA GLU A 77 -14.19 -8.19 10.03
C GLU A 77 -15.36 -9.09 10.44
N PRO A 78 -16.01 -8.86 11.60
CA PRO A 78 -17.19 -9.65 11.99
C PRO A 78 -18.24 -9.68 10.87
N ASN A 79 -18.48 -10.86 10.30
CA ASN A 79 -19.41 -11.13 9.20
C ASN A 79 -19.12 -10.43 7.87
N LEU A 80 -17.93 -9.85 7.69
CA LEU A 80 -17.56 -9.11 6.48
C LEU A 80 -16.18 -9.53 5.99
N ARG A 81 -16.09 -9.91 4.72
CA ARG A 81 -14.83 -10.06 4.01
C ARG A 81 -14.65 -8.93 3.01
N VAL A 82 -13.45 -8.35 2.98
CA VAL A 82 -13.08 -7.31 2.03
C VAL A 82 -11.89 -7.79 1.21
N ASP A 83 -12.10 -8.03 -0.08
CA ASP A 83 -11.03 -8.30 -1.03
C ASP A 83 -10.65 -6.98 -1.71
N THR A 84 -9.36 -6.64 -1.76
CA THR A 84 -8.85 -5.40 -2.38
C THR A 84 -7.76 -5.73 -3.38
N ARG A 85 -7.84 -5.12 -4.56
CA ARG A 85 -6.73 -5.09 -5.53
C ARG A 85 -6.46 -3.66 -5.94
N ALA A 86 -5.26 -3.18 -5.62
CA ALA A 86 -4.77 -1.88 -6.02
C ALA A 86 -3.57 -2.00 -6.96
N VAL A 87 -3.57 -1.21 -8.02
CA VAL A 87 -2.45 -1.07 -8.95
C VAL A 87 -2.16 0.41 -9.12
N TYR A 88 -0.95 0.82 -8.78
CA TYR A 88 -0.46 2.19 -8.88
C TYR A 88 0.65 2.26 -9.91
N PHE A 89 0.66 3.31 -10.72
CA PHE A 89 1.70 3.62 -11.69
C PHE A 89 2.21 5.04 -11.48
N VAL A 90 3.51 5.26 -11.65
CA VAL A 90 4.10 6.59 -11.84
C VAL A 90 5.10 6.55 -12.99
N SER A 91 5.10 7.58 -13.84
CA SER A 91 6.10 7.73 -14.91
C SER A 91 7.51 7.91 -14.34
N GLU A 92 8.53 7.58 -15.13
CA GLU A 92 9.94 7.70 -14.69
C GLU A 92 10.33 9.13 -14.33
N ASP A 93 9.71 10.15 -14.94
CA ASP A 93 9.93 11.56 -14.63
C ASP A 93 9.04 12.12 -13.51
N PHE A 94 8.20 11.27 -12.90
CA PHE A 94 7.25 11.57 -11.85
C PHE A 94 6.15 12.60 -12.21
N LYS A 95 6.04 12.99 -13.48
CA LYS A 95 5.02 13.97 -13.91
C LYS A 95 3.64 13.38 -14.07
N GLU A 96 3.54 12.07 -14.28
CA GLU A 96 2.28 11.37 -14.45
C GLU A 96 2.14 10.22 -13.46
N GLU A 97 0.91 10.00 -13.00
CA GLU A 97 0.54 8.77 -12.31
C GLU A 97 -0.89 8.37 -12.68
N SER A 98 -1.18 7.09 -12.46
CA SER A 98 -2.54 6.58 -12.51
C SER A 98 -2.66 5.40 -11.59
N TRP A 99 -3.85 5.18 -11.03
CA TRP A 99 -4.10 4.04 -10.18
C TRP A 99 -5.53 3.55 -10.28
N THR A 100 -5.70 2.27 -9.95
CA THR A 100 -7.01 1.65 -9.74
C THR A 100 -6.98 0.95 -8.39
N VAL A 101 -8.07 1.06 -7.64
CA VAL A 101 -8.35 0.27 -6.44
C VAL A 101 -9.71 -0.36 -6.66
N ASN A 102 -9.76 -1.69 -6.73
CA ASN A 102 -11.00 -2.44 -6.81
C ASN A 102 -11.22 -3.13 -5.47
N MET A 103 -12.43 -3.04 -4.93
CA MET A 103 -12.82 -3.67 -3.68
C MET A 103 -14.07 -4.49 -3.87
N ALA A 104 -14.09 -5.70 -3.33
CA ALA A 104 -15.28 -6.53 -3.21
C ALA A 104 -15.57 -6.76 -1.73
N LEU A 105 -16.74 -6.31 -1.28
CA LEU A 105 -17.26 -6.51 0.06
C LEU A 105 -18.23 -7.70 0.00
N ARG A 106 -17.98 -8.72 0.83
CA ARG A 106 -18.76 -9.95 0.88
C ARG A 106 -19.34 -10.12 2.28
N GLN A 107 -20.67 -10.14 2.38
CA GLN A 107 -21.40 -10.32 3.62
C GLN A 107 -22.49 -11.37 3.41
N GLY A 108 -22.25 -12.59 3.88
CA GLY A 108 -23.08 -13.75 3.53
C GLY A 108 -23.07 -13.99 2.02
N GLU A 109 -24.26 -14.00 1.41
CA GLU A 109 -24.43 -14.17 -0.04
C GLU A 109 -24.31 -12.85 -0.83
N VAL A 110 -24.32 -11.71 -0.14
CA VAL A 110 -24.30 -10.39 -0.79
C VAL A 110 -22.86 -10.01 -1.12
N THR A 111 -22.61 -9.66 -2.39
CA THR A 111 -21.35 -9.09 -2.85
C THR A 111 -21.57 -7.68 -3.41
N THR A 112 -20.83 -6.71 -2.88
CA THR A 112 -20.85 -5.31 -3.34
C THR A 112 -19.47 -4.95 -3.87
N GLU A 113 -19.37 -4.53 -5.12
CA GLU A 113 -18.10 -4.15 -5.76
C GLU A 113 -17.99 -2.64 -5.91
N SER A 114 -16.87 -2.07 -5.53
CA SER A 114 -16.57 -0.65 -5.75
C SER A 114 -15.19 -0.47 -6.37
N SER A 115 -15.00 0.66 -7.04
CA SER A 115 -13.68 1.00 -7.57
C SER A 115 -13.36 2.48 -7.44
N VAL A 116 -12.09 2.76 -7.21
CA VAL A 116 -11.50 4.11 -7.25
C VAL A 116 -10.48 4.12 -8.38
N THR A 117 -10.65 5.03 -9.33
CA THR A 117 -9.69 5.24 -10.41
C THR A 117 -9.17 6.66 -10.34
N GLY A 118 -7.86 6.83 -10.27
CA GLY A 118 -7.25 8.15 -10.27
C GLY A 118 -6.21 8.31 -11.36
N ALA A 119 -6.03 9.55 -11.79
CA ALA A 119 -4.96 9.94 -12.69
C ALA A 119 -4.49 11.35 -12.35
N ARG A 120 -3.19 11.58 -12.49
CA ARG A 120 -2.58 12.91 -12.38
C ARG A 120 -1.62 13.13 -13.53
N SER A 121 -1.63 14.35 -14.05
CA SER A 121 -0.62 14.87 -14.98
C SER A 121 -0.23 16.27 -14.52
N GLY A 122 1.05 16.46 -14.18
CA GLY A 122 1.52 17.66 -13.50
C GLY A 122 0.76 17.90 -12.19
N ASN A 123 0.11 19.06 -12.06
CA ASN A 123 -0.66 19.46 -10.89
C ASN A 123 -2.18 19.24 -11.05
N SER A 124 -2.62 18.61 -12.15
CA SER A 124 -4.02 18.27 -12.37
C SER A 124 -4.28 16.83 -11.97
N MET A 125 -5.20 16.61 -11.04
CA MET A 125 -5.64 15.29 -10.59
C MET A 125 -7.14 15.13 -10.81
N THR A 126 -7.54 13.94 -11.26
CA THR A 126 -8.94 13.51 -11.30
C THR A 126 -9.05 12.16 -10.61
N VAL A 127 -10.07 12.00 -9.78
CA VAL A 127 -10.39 10.74 -9.13
C VAL A 127 -11.86 10.44 -9.31
N GLN A 128 -12.14 9.22 -9.80
CA GLN A 128 -13.48 8.70 -10.01
C GLN A 128 -13.76 7.59 -9.00
N LEU A 129 -14.86 7.69 -8.27
CA LEU A 129 -15.37 6.68 -7.36
C LEU A 129 -16.65 6.07 -7.94
N LYS A 130 -16.63 4.76 -8.14
CA LYS A 130 -17.76 3.95 -8.57
C LYS A 130 -18.21 3.05 -7.44
N GLN A 131 -19.46 3.19 -7.02
CA GLN A 131 -20.11 2.36 -6.01
C GLN A 131 -21.46 1.84 -6.51
N PRO A 132 -21.94 0.66 -6.09
CA PRO A 132 -23.21 0.12 -6.55
C PRO A 132 -24.38 0.98 -6.05
N GLY A 133 -25.33 1.24 -6.95
CA GLY A 133 -26.53 2.02 -6.62
C GLY A 133 -26.30 3.53 -6.46
N LEU A 134 -25.06 4.02 -6.56
CA LEU A 134 -24.75 5.44 -6.49
C LEU A 134 -24.29 5.99 -7.85
N PRO A 135 -24.57 7.25 -8.17
CA PRO A 135 -23.98 7.92 -9.34
C PRO A 135 -22.45 7.89 -9.27
N LEU A 136 -21.81 7.87 -10.45
CA LEU A 136 -20.36 8.04 -10.54
C LEU A 136 -19.97 9.38 -9.89
N GLN A 137 -19.03 9.34 -8.95
CA GLN A 137 -18.53 10.54 -8.30
C GLN A 137 -17.17 10.91 -8.86
N ASP A 138 -17.08 12.09 -9.46
CA ASP A 138 -15.83 12.65 -9.96
C ASP A 138 -15.36 13.77 -9.03
N THR A 139 -14.10 13.69 -8.61
CA THR A 139 -13.45 14.71 -7.80
C THR A 139 -12.15 15.17 -8.45
N LYS A 140 -11.80 16.43 -8.21
CA LYS A 140 -10.57 17.05 -8.70
C LYS A 140 -9.78 17.62 -7.51
N PRO A 141 -9.07 16.76 -6.74
CA PRO A 141 -8.28 17.24 -5.61
C PRO A 141 -7.26 18.28 -6.06
N LEU A 142 -7.15 19.38 -5.31
CA LEU A 142 -6.19 20.44 -5.58
C LEU A 142 -4.81 20.04 -5.03
N ILE A 143 -3.82 19.94 -5.90
CA ILE A 143 -2.43 19.77 -5.49
C ILE A 143 -1.87 21.15 -5.11
N GLN A 144 -1.56 21.33 -3.83
CA GLN A 144 -0.97 22.55 -3.31
C GLN A 144 0.55 22.41 -3.19
N GLY A 145 1.28 23.11 -4.06
CA GLY A 145 2.74 23.18 -4.03
C GLY A 145 3.47 21.93 -4.52
N ASP A 146 4.79 21.94 -4.34
CA ASP A 146 5.70 20.96 -4.95
C ASP A 146 5.97 19.72 -4.08
N ALA A 147 5.37 19.66 -2.88
CA ALA A 147 5.59 18.59 -1.91
C ALA A 147 4.66 17.37 -2.08
N TYR A 148 3.89 17.31 -3.16
CA TYR A 148 3.07 16.15 -3.48
C TYR A 148 3.90 15.00 -4.00
N VAL A 149 3.65 13.78 -3.50
CA VAL A 149 4.26 12.55 -3.99
C VAL A 149 3.20 11.60 -4.55
N SER A 150 3.57 10.88 -5.60
CA SER A 150 2.68 9.90 -6.23
C SER A 150 2.32 8.75 -5.28
N GLN A 151 1.23 8.06 -5.60
CA GLN A 151 0.80 6.89 -4.83
C GLN A 151 1.89 5.81 -4.77
N VAL A 152 2.61 5.56 -5.87
CA VAL A 152 3.75 4.63 -5.89
C VAL A 152 4.80 5.06 -4.86
N LEU A 153 5.20 6.33 -4.89
CA LEU A 153 6.21 6.86 -3.98
C LEU A 153 5.76 6.78 -2.53
N ALA A 154 4.50 7.12 -2.23
CA ALA A 154 3.95 7.00 -0.89
C ALA A 154 3.99 5.57 -0.33
N GLN A 155 3.89 4.54 -1.17
CA GLN A 155 3.98 3.13 -0.77
C GLN A 155 5.43 2.66 -0.52
N VAL A 156 6.40 3.22 -1.23
CA VAL A 156 7.81 2.77 -1.16
C VAL A 156 8.74 3.72 -0.39
N MET A 157 8.23 4.87 0.06
CA MET A 157 9.03 5.91 0.73
C MET A 157 9.75 5.38 1.97
N ILE A 158 9.03 4.71 2.88
CA ILE A 158 9.64 4.24 4.14
C ILE A 158 10.78 3.24 3.89
N PRO A 159 10.59 2.15 3.11
CA PRO A 159 11.69 1.27 2.74
C PRO A 159 12.88 1.99 2.10
N LEU A 160 12.62 3.02 1.28
CA LEU A 160 13.70 3.83 0.68
C LEU A 160 14.47 4.63 1.73
N LEU A 161 13.78 5.32 2.65
CA LEU A 161 14.43 6.11 3.69
C LEU A 161 15.34 5.21 4.55
N VAL A 162 14.83 4.05 4.97
CA VAL A 162 15.59 3.07 5.76
C VAL A 162 16.78 2.52 4.97
N LYS A 163 16.57 2.08 3.72
CA LYS A 163 17.64 1.50 2.88
C LYS A 163 18.76 2.51 2.59
N ASN A 164 18.42 3.80 2.50
CA ASN A 164 19.38 4.89 2.34
C ASN A 164 19.88 5.48 3.67
N ARG A 165 19.56 4.84 4.80
CA ARG A 165 19.97 5.24 6.15
C ARG A 165 19.65 6.69 6.50
N GLN A 166 18.50 7.17 6.05
CA GLN A 166 18.02 8.52 6.33
C GLN A 166 17.28 8.52 7.66
N THR A 167 17.67 9.40 8.57
CA THR A 167 16.98 9.65 9.85
C THR A 167 16.38 11.06 9.84
N GLY A 168 15.37 11.29 10.68
CA GLY A 168 14.74 12.59 10.85
C GLY A 168 13.25 12.59 10.54
N ASP A 169 12.69 13.80 10.47
CA ASP A 169 11.28 14.04 10.19
C ASP A 169 11.06 14.35 8.71
N PHE A 170 10.12 13.63 8.10
CA PHE A 170 9.73 13.78 6.71
C PHE A 170 8.26 14.11 6.64
N ALA A 171 7.89 15.02 5.73
CA ALA A 171 6.50 15.35 5.48
C ALA A 171 6.28 15.56 3.99
N PHE A 172 5.17 15.01 3.49
CA PHE A 172 4.79 15.14 2.09
C PHE A 172 3.28 15.03 1.92
N TYR A 173 2.76 15.63 0.86
CA TYR A 173 1.36 15.50 0.51
C TYR A 173 1.14 14.25 -0.34
N ALA A 174 0.10 13.48 -0.04
CA ALA A 174 -0.32 12.36 -0.86
C ALA A 174 -1.84 12.29 -0.90
N TYR A 175 -2.39 11.78 -2.01
CA TYR A 175 -3.81 11.48 -2.06
C TYR A 175 -4.16 10.36 -1.08
N ASN A 176 -5.17 10.58 -0.25
CA ASN A 176 -5.67 9.65 0.76
C ASN A 176 -7.03 9.09 0.30
N PRO A 177 -7.10 7.80 -0.08
CA PRO A 177 -8.35 7.19 -0.52
C PRO A 177 -9.44 7.16 0.56
N GLY A 178 -9.08 7.16 1.85
CA GLY A 178 -10.04 7.09 2.96
C GLY A 178 -10.84 8.38 3.15
N THR A 179 -10.23 9.52 2.83
CA THR A 179 -10.89 10.84 2.91
C THR A 179 -11.21 11.44 1.55
N ASN A 180 -10.77 10.79 0.47
CA ASN A 180 -10.88 11.30 -0.91
C ASN A 180 -10.29 12.72 -1.07
N THR A 181 -9.21 13.01 -0.35
CA THR A 181 -8.53 14.32 -0.36
C THR A 181 -7.02 14.13 -0.35
N ILE A 182 -6.28 15.19 -0.63
CA ILE A 182 -4.82 15.20 -0.44
C ILE A 182 -4.55 15.58 1.02
N THR A 183 -3.82 14.73 1.73
CA THR A 183 -3.45 14.94 3.14
C THR A 183 -1.94 15.05 3.30
N LEU A 184 -1.51 15.77 4.33
CA LEU A 184 -0.11 15.79 4.76
C LEU A 184 0.17 14.50 5.53
N ARG A 185 1.03 13.65 4.97
CA ARG A 185 1.61 12.51 5.67
C ARG A 185 2.92 12.92 6.34
N GLN A 186 3.13 12.46 7.56
CA GLN A 186 4.33 12.71 8.35
C GLN A 186 4.96 11.39 8.78
N ASP A 187 6.25 11.23 8.51
CA ASP A 187 7.03 10.06 8.85
C ASP A 187 8.26 10.50 9.68
N THR A 188 8.45 9.93 10.86
CA THR A 188 9.69 10.09 11.66
C THR A 188 10.50 8.81 11.58
N VAL A 189 11.75 8.90 11.13
CA VAL A 189 12.66 7.76 10.96
C VAL A 189 13.80 7.83 11.96
N GLU A 190 13.93 6.79 12.78
CA GLU A 190 14.92 6.70 13.85
C GLU A 190 15.70 5.38 13.77
N GLN A 191 16.97 5.44 14.20
CA GLN A 191 17.80 4.27 14.43
C GLN A 191 18.22 4.29 15.91
N PRO A 192 17.52 3.56 16.79
CA PRO A 192 17.76 3.64 18.23
C PRO A 192 19.21 3.22 18.58
N PRO A 193 19.94 3.98 19.40
CA PRO A 193 21.34 3.66 19.74
C PRO A 193 21.51 2.29 20.42
N ALA A 194 20.48 1.82 21.14
CA ALA A 194 20.49 0.53 21.83
C ALA A 194 20.32 -0.68 20.89
N THR A 195 19.79 -0.46 19.68
CA THR A 195 19.50 -1.51 18.68
C THR A 195 19.87 -0.99 17.29
N PRO A 196 21.16 -0.82 16.99
CA PRO A 196 21.62 -0.17 15.74
C PRO A 196 21.24 -0.96 14.48
N GLU A 197 20.89 -2.23 14.58
CA GLU A 197 20.37 -3.05 13.49
C GLU A 197 18.89 -2.80 13.16
N LEU A 198 18.16 -2.15 14.08
CA LEU A 198 16.74 -1.87 13.99
C LEU A 198 16.48 -0.42 13.56
N TRP A 199 15.54 -0.27 12.63
CA TRP A 199 15.01 1.01 12.21
C TRP A 199 13.55 1.12 12.65
N VAL A 200 13.22 2.22 13.29
CA VAL A 200 11.86 2.52 13.77
C VAL A 200 11.32 3.68 12.94
N VAL A 201 10.15 3.48 12.33
CA VAL A 201 9.47 4.54 11.58
C VAL A 201 8.08 4.76 12.17
N ARG A 202 7.77 5.99 12.54
CA ARG A 202 6.43 6.39 12.97
C ARG A 202 5.75 7.11 11.82
N SER A 203 4.66 6.57 11.31
CA SER A 203 3.97 7.10 10.12
C SER A 203 2.56 7.55 10.45
N ARG A 204 2.22 8.80 10.10
CA ARG A 204 0.90 9.40 10.26
C ARG A 204 0.37 9.78 8.87
N PRO A 205 -0.65 9.09 8.33
CA PRO A 205 -1.16 9.36 6.99
C PRO A 205 -1.91 10.71 6.89
N ASP A 206 -2.41 11.23 8.02
CA ASP A 206 -3.00 12.54 8.17
C ASP A 206 -2.94 12.99 9.64
N ALA A 207 -3.33 14.24 9.92
CA ALA A 207 -3.26 14.84 11.25
C ALA A 207 -4.17 14.17 12.31
N ASN A 208 -5.29 13.58 11.87
CA ASN A 208 -6.30 12.98 12.75
C ASN A 208 -6.06 11.48 12.98
N THR A 209 -5.24 10.85 12.14
CA THR A 209 -4.90 9.43 12.27
C THR A 209 -3.72 9.24 13.25
N PRO A 210 -3.86 8.36 14.26
CA PRO A 210 -2.74 8.00 15.13
C PRO A 210 -1.60 7.33 14.35
N ALA A 211 -0.36 7.55 14.79
CA ALA A 211 0.80 7.00 14.10
C ALA A 211 0.84 5.46 14.16
N ALA A 212 1.11 4.82 13.02
CA ALA A 212 1.56 3.44 12.99
C ALA A 212 3.07 3.38 13.27
N ARG A 213 3.52 2.32 13.94
CA ARG A 213 4.95 2.09 14.23
C ARG A 213 5.45 0.94 13.37
N HIS A 214 6.35 1.24 12.45
CA HIS A 214 6.97 0.27 11.55
C HIS A 214 8.38 -0.06 12.03
N LEU A 215 8.72 -1.33 11.99
CA LEU A 215 10.04 -1.87 12.30
C LEU A 215 10.66 -2.42 11.04
N TYR A 216 11.91 -2.07 10.78
CA TYR A 216 12.70 -2.56 9.66
C TYR A 216 14.08 -3.00 10.14
N ASN A 217 14.68 -3.95 9.44
CA ASN A 217 16.09 -4.28 9.65
C ASN A 217 17.02 -3.31 8.90
N GLY A 218 18.33 -3.43 9.12
CA GLY A 218 19.34 -2.61 8.45
C GLY A 218 19.42 -2.74 6.91
N ARG A 219 18.65 -3.65 6.30
CA ARG A 219 18.52 -3.79 4.83
C ARG A 219 17.28 -3.06 4.27
N GLY A 220 16.42 -2.52 5.13
CA GLY A 220 15.15 -1.92 4.74
C GLY A 220 14.03 -2.95 4.49
N GLU A 221 14.22 -4.19 4.93
CA GLU A 221 13.16 -5.20 4.91
C GLU A 221 12.26 -4.98 6.13
N PRO A 222 10.93 -4.98 5.96
CA PRO A 222 10.02 -4.82 7.10
C PRO A 222 10.12 -6.04 8.01
N LEU A 223 10.06 -5.78 9.30
CA LEU A 223 9.97 -6.80 10.34
C LEU A 223 8.57 -6.85 10.93
N ARG A 224 7.95 -5.68 11.13
CA ARG A 224 6.65 -5.56 11.81
C ARG A 224 6.05 -4.18 11.56
N THR A 225 4.73 -4.06 11.56
CA THR A 225 4.03 -2.78 11.68
C THR A 225 2.94 -2.89 12.73
N GLU A 226 3.03 -2.08 13.76
CA GLU A 226 2.06 -1.97 14.85
C GLU A 226 1.08 -0.84 14.53
N LEU A 227 -0.20 -1.18 14.40
CA LEU A 227 -1.27 -0.22 14.21
C LEU A 227 -1.80 0.25 15.56
N HIS A 228 -2.39 1.44 15.59
CA HIS A 228 -2.92 2.04 16.82
C HIS A 228 -4.06 1.24 17.48
N ASN A 229 -4.72 0.34 16.73
CA ASN A 229 -5.79 -0.53 17.22
C ASN A 229 -5.27 -1.87 17.76
N GLY A 230 -3.96 -2.02 17.94
CA GLY A 230 -3.33 -3.24 18.44
C GLY A 230 -3.18 -4.35 17.40
N ARG A 231 -3.60 -4.13 16.14
CA ARG A 231 -3.33 -5.07 15.05
C ARG A 231 -1.90 -4.90 14.55
N ILE A 232 -1.33 -5.98 14.05
CA ILE A 232 0.04 -6.05 13.55
C ILE A 232 0.05 -6.59 12.13
N TRP A 233 0.79 -5.91 11.25
CA TRP A 233 1.28 -6.50 10.03
C TRP A 233 2.66 -7.13 10.26
N GLU A 234 2.84 -8.36 9.81
CA GLU A 234 4.11 -9.06 9.91
C GLU A 234 4.40 -9.86 8.64
N PRO A 235 5.63 -9.83 8.12
CA PRO A 235 6.01 -10.65 6.97
C PRO A 235 5.78 -12.14 7.22
N ILE A 236 5.26 -12.83 6.22
CA ILE A 236 5.01 -14.26 6.25
C ILE A 236 5.28 -14.85 4.86
N THR A 237 5.67 -16.11 4.76
CA THR A 237 5.74 -16.78 3.44
C THR A 237 4.35 -17.23 3.00
N LEU A 238 4.12 -17.35 1.69
CA LEU A 238 2.83 -17.81 1.17
C LEU A 238 2.46 -19.20 1.72
N ASP A 239 3.39 -20.15 1.74
CA ASP A 239 3.13 -21.51 2.25
C ASP A 239 2.78 -21.50 3.74
N ARG A 240 3.47 -20.69 4.55
CA ARG A 240 3.17 -20.57 5.99
C ARG A 240 1.81 -19.93 6.21
N LEU A 241 1.48 -18.88 5.45
CA LEU A 241 0.17 -18.22 5.49
C LEU A 241 -0.96 -19.21 5.16
N VAL A 242 -0.83 -19.94 4.05
CA VAL A 242 -1.82 -20.94 3.60
C VAL A 242 -2.01 -22.03 4.65
N ASN A 243 -0.92 -22.56 5.21
CA ASN A 243 -0.99 -23.61 6.23
C ASN A 243 -1.64 -23.12 7.53
N LEU A 244 -1.24 -21.94 7.99
CA LEU A 244 -1.83 -21.30 9.17
C LEU A 244 -3.34 -21.11 9.00
N TRP A 245 -3.76 -20.54 7.88
CA TRP A 245 -5.15 -20.23 7.61
C TRP A 245 -6.00 -21.48 7.48
N LYS A 246 -5.49 -22.54 6.84
CA LYS A 246 -6.15 -23.86 6.81
C LYS A 246 -6.35 -24.43 8.21
N ARG A 247 -5.31 -24.41 9.06
CA ARG A 247 -5.41 -24.91 10.44
C ARG A 247 -6.46 -24.15 11.26
N LYS A 248 -6.60 -22.84 11.02
CA LYS A 248 -7.59 -21.99 11.68
C LYS A 248 -8.99 -22.05 11.05
N GLY A 249 -9.18 -22.81 9.97
CA GLY A 249 -10.45 -22.87 9.25
C GLY A 249 -10.84 -21.57 8.54
N LEU A 250 -9.87 -20.72 8.19
CA LEU A 250 -10.09 -19.41 7.57
C LEU A 250 -10.18 -19.51 6.03
N PRO A 251 -10.91 -18.60 5.37
CA PRO A 251 -11.11 -18.64 3.92
C PRO A 251 -9.85 -18.26 3.12
N LEU A 252 -9.50 -19.06 2.11
CA LEU A 252 -8.32 -18.86 1.25
C LEU A 252 -8.62 -18.51 -0.22
N LYS A 253 -9.90 -18.48 -0.61
CA LYS A 253 -10.35 -18.21 -1.99
C LYS A 253 -11.33 -17.08 -2.01
#